data_AF-A0A5J4TPT1-F1
#
_entry.id   AF-A0A5J4TPT1-F1
#
_cell.length_a   1.000
_cell.length_b   1.000
_cell.length_c   1.000
_cell.angle_alpha   90.00
_cell.angle_beta   90.00
_cell.angle_gamma   90.00
#
_symmetry.space_group_name_H-M   'P 1'
#
loop_
_entity.id
_entity.type
_entity.pdbx_description
1 polymer ?
#
loop_
_entity_poly.entity_id
_entity_poly.type
_entity_poly.pdbx_seq_one_letter_code
_entity_poly.pdbx_strand_id
1 'polypeptide(L)'
;MIINKTAIPDINWWIAKLRANTPAQLIQIPPQMTMTTDVSPSGWGSTLEKELEMIAMAHGTWNKRQAKLTCSNREIKAITQGQRIFAKTLKNSRVQSLAIRSDNSTAVFDIRKWRASISLKKEIKQIHQTIEKLGIQIQITHLPGDQNEIVDALSRLSRTGDYKLNEKIFQQKYLQMNLNPTINLFLQHFNNLLPIFMSITRGHGEIAIDALNQTWKKELPWIRPPIPLFPVVLMKIREEQIEAMIIVPLWTGWIWYTELENENVQSLMLGWSNEILEPGTSLIKKNLKLPP
;
A
#
# COMPACT_ATOMS: atom_id res chain seq x y z
N MET A 1 36.53 33.25 -2.44
CA MET A 1 35.26 32.65 -2.93
C MET A 1 34.64 31.85 -1.80
N ILE A 2 33.49 32.25 -1.26
CA ILE A 2 32.81 31.52 -0.17
C ILE A 2 31.83 30.55 -0.83
N ILE A 3 32.13 29.25 -0.77
CA ILE A 3 31.22 28.21 -1.26
C ILE A 3 30.16 27.95 -0.18
N ASN A 4 28.88 27.94 -0.57
CA ASN A 4 27.79 27.58 0.32
C ASN A 4 27.99 26.14 0.82
N LYS A 5 28.04 25.95 2.14
CA LYS A 5 28.27 24.63 2.76
C LYS A 5 27.23 23.58 2.32
N THR A 6 26.01 23.99 1.96
CA THR A 6 24.96 23.08 1.47
C THR A 6 25.21 22.58 0.04
N ALA A 7 26.07 23.24 -0.74
CA ALA A 7 26.40 22.84 -2.10
C ALA A 7 27.55 21.81 -2.16
N ILE A 8 28.33 21.67 -1.08
CA ILE A 8 29.49 20.76 -1.03
C ILE A 8 29.11 19.31 -1.37
N PRO A 9 28.02 18.72 -0.85
CA PRO A 9 27.63 17.35 -1.20
C PRO A 9 27.27 17.18 -2.68
N ASP A 10 26.64 18.19 -3.30
CA ASP A 10 26.27 18.16 -4.72
C ASP A 10 27.53 18.26 -5.59
N ILE A 11 28.48 19.12 -5.23
CA ILE A 11 29.77 19.26 -5.94
C ILE A 11 30.57 17.97 -5.87
N ASN A 12 30.70 17.38 -4.67
CA ASN A 12 31.41 16.10 -4.50
C ASN A 12 30.75 14.98 -5.30
N TRP A 13 29.42 14.96 -5.38
CA TRP A 13 28.69 14.00 -6.20
C TRP A 13 29.00 14.18 -7.69
N TRP A 14 29.03 15.41 -8.21
CA TRP A 14 29.42 15.70 -9.60
C TRP A 14 30.86 15.29 -9.90
N ILE A 15 31.81 15.59 -9.00
CA ILE A 15 33.21 15.18 -9.16
C ILE A 15 33.32 13.64 -9.24
N ALA A 16 32.62 12.93 -8.36
CA ALA A 16 32.59 11.46 -8.39
C ALA A 16 32.00 10.93 -9.71
N LYS A 17 30.90 11.53 -10.20
CA LYS A 17 30.28 11.18 -11.49
C LYS A 17 31.21 11.39 -12.67
N LEU A 18 31.87 12.55 -12.74
CA LEU A 18 32.82 12.86 -13.81
C LEU A 18 34.02 11.91 -13.79
N ARG A 19 34.54 11.58 -12.59
CA ARG A 19 35.65 10.62 -12.45
C ARG A 19 35.27 9.21 -12.85
N ALA A 20 34.06 8.76 -12.53
CA ALA A 20 33.58 7.43 -12.91
C ALA A 20 33.41 7.29 -14.43
N ASN A 21 33.20 8.40 -15.15
CA ASN A 21 33.06 8.50 -16.60
C ASN A 21 32.20 7.37 -17.22
N THR A 22 31.12 7.02 -16.52
CA THR A 22 30.27 5.90 -16.92
C THR A 22 29.41 6.34 -18.10
N PRO A 23 29.51 5.69 -19.27
CA PRO A 23 28.75 6.10 -20.45
C PRO A 23 27.25 6.00 -20.17
N ALA A 24 26.50 7.04 -20.52
CA ALA A 24 25.05 7.02 -20.42
C ALA A 24 24.48 6.12 -21.52
N GLN A 25 23.62 5.16 -21.15
CA GLN A 25 22.93 4.32 -22.12
C GLN A 25 21.87 5.17 -22.84
N LEU A 26 22.12 5.46 -24.11
CA LEU A 26 21.21 6.26 -24.96
C LEU A 26 20.06 5.43 -25.53
N ILE A 27 20.22 4.12 -25.57
CA ILE A 27 19.20 3.19 -26.05
C ILE A 27 18.05 3.17 -25.04
N GLN A 28 16.84 3.47 -25.51
CA GLN A 28 15.63 3.35 -24.69
C GLN A 28 15.20 1.89 -24.65
N ILE A 29 15.38 1.25 -23.49
CA ILE A 29 14.92 -0.11 -23.26
C ILE A 29 13.41 -0.06 -22.98
N PRO A 30 12.58 -0.87 -23.68
CA PRO A 30 11.16 -0.97 -23.39
C PRO A 30 10.92 -1.32 -21.91
N PRO A 31 9.94 -0.70 -21.24
CA PRO A 31 9.68 -0.96 -19.82
C PRO A 31 9.24 -2.40 -19.62
N GLN A 32 9.91 -3.10 -18.69
CA GLN A 32 9.61 -4.49 -18.34
C GLN A 32 8.64 -4.60 -17.16
N MET A 33 8.56 -3.53 -16.36
CA MET A 33 7.61 -3.37 -15.27
C MET A 33 6.99 -1.98 -15.33
N THR A 34 5.80 -1.85 -14.76
CA THR A 34 5.08 -0.59 -14.64
C THR A 34 4.77 -0.33 -13.18
N MET A 35 5.20 0.82 -12.66
CA MET A 35 4.78 1.33 -11.37
C MET A 35 3.76 2.44 -11.59
N THR A 36 2.57 2.31 -11.03
CA THR A 36 1.53 3.35 -11.10
C THR A 36 1.35 3.97 -9.72
N THR A 37 1.13 5.29 -9.65
CA THR A 37 0.88 6.02 -8.41
C THR A 37 -0.39 6.84 -8.48
N ASP A 38 -0.98 7.08 -7.31
CA ASP A 38 -2.07 8.01 -7.13
C ASP A 38 -2.01 8.64 -5.74
N VAL A 39 -2.56 9.86 -5.62
CA VAL A 39 -2.63 10.58 -4.36
C VAL A 39 -4.01 11.17 -4.10
N SER A 40 -4.46 10.97 -2.87
CA SER A 40 -5.64 11.62 -2.32
C SER A 40 -5.24 12.63 -1.24
N PRO A 41 -6.19 13.43 -0.72
CA PRO A 41 -5.95 14.26 0.45
C PRO A 41 -5.56 13.46 1.71
N SER A 42 -5.99 12.20 1.82
CA SER A 42 -5.77 11.35 3.01
C SER A 42 -4.53 10.47 2.90
N GLY A 43 -4.13 10.07 1.69
CA GLY A 43 -3.04 9.13 1.49
C GLY A 43 -2.54 9.02 0.05
N TRP A 44 -1.79 7.96 -0.18
CA TRP A 44 -1.20 7.59 -1.46
C TRP A 44 -1.28 6.08 -1.68
N GLY A 45 -1.37 5.70 -2.94
CA GLY A 45 -1.32 4.33 -3.40
C GLY A 45 -0.19 4.16 -4.42
N SER A 46 0.33 2.95 -4.54
CA SER A 46 1.19 2.56 -5.64
C SER A 46 1.05 1.08 -5.97
N THR A 47 1.06 0.75 -7.26
CA THR A 47 1.10 -0.63 -7.76
C THR A 47 2.39 -0.85 -8.54
N LEU A 48 2.80 -2.11 -8.66
CA LEU A 48 3.87 -2.59 -9.51
C LEU A 48 3.36 -3.80 -10.28
N GLU A 49 3.39 -3.69 -11.60
CA GLU A 49 2.89 -4.71 -12.51
C GLU A 49 4.00 -5.19 -13.44
N LYS A 50 3.93 -6.46 -13.83
CA LYS A 50 4.78 -7.07 -14.86
C LYS A 50 3.88 -7.86 -15.79
N GLU A 51 3.95 -7.62 -17.09
CA GLU A 51 3.15 -8.36 -18.08
C GLU A 51 1.63 -8.38 -17.78
N LEU A 52 1.10 -7.27 -17.22
CA LEU A 52 -0.29 -7.09 -16.75
C LEU A 52 -0.65 -7.86 -15.46
N GLU A 53 0.29 -8.60 -14.88
CA GLU A 53 0.11 -9.23 -13.57
C GLU A 53 0.52 -8.28 -12.45
N MET A 54 -0.30 -8.21 -11.40
CA MET A 54 -0.02 -7.42 -10.20
C MET A 54 1.06 -8.11 -9.36
N ILE A 55 2.26 -7.50 -9.30
CA ILE A 55 3.42 -8.04 -8.59
C ILE A 55 3.53 -7.50 -7.18
N ALA A 56 3.34 -6.18 -7.03
CA ALA A 56 3.45 -5.53 -5.74
C ALA A 56 2.43 -4.40 -5.58
N MET A 57 1.91 -4.20 -4.37
CA MET A 57 1.10 -3.04 -4.03
C MET A 57 1.58 -2.39 -2.74
N ALA A 58 1.41 -1.08 -2.66
CA ALA A 58 1.79 -0.27 -1.53
C ALA A 58 0.77 0.84 -1.31
N HIS A 59 0.58 1.21 -0.05
CA HIS A 59 -0.24 2.36 0.30
C HIS A 59 0.29 3.01 1.57
N GLY A 60 -0.15 4.25 1.82
CA GLY A 60 0.16 4.93 3.06
C GLY A 60 -0.64 6.21 3.25
N THR A 61 -0.61 6.74 4.47
CA THR A 61 -1.32 7.99 4.81
C THR A 61 -0.37 9.15 4.97
N TRP A 62 -0.86 10.35 4.67
CA TRP A 62 -0.09 11.57 4.89
C TRP A 62 -0.04 11.97 6.36
N ASN A 63 1.13 12.37 6.83
CA ASN A 63 1.23 13.08 8.11
C ASN A 63 0.75 14.54 7.96
N LYS A 64 0.56 15.24 9.08
CA LYS A 64 0.06 16.63 9.10
C LYS A 64 0.85 17.61 8.23
N ARG A 65 2.16 17.39 8.04
CA ARG A 65 3.00 18.25 7.19
C ARG A 65 2.84 17.88 5.71
N GLN A 66 2.81 16.59 5.40
CA GLN A 66 2.66 16.07 4.04
C GLN A 66 1.28 16.37 3.46
N ALA A 67 0.23 16.32 4.28
CA ALA A 67 -1.13 16.64 3.86
C ALA A 67 -1.27 18.09 3.37
N LYS A 68 -0.41 19.01 3.83
CA LYS A 68 -0.40 20.42 3.42
C LYS A 68 0.38 20.68 2.13
N LEU A 69 1.05 19.67 1.56
CA LEU A 69 1.73 19.80 0.27
C LEU A 69 0.70 19.96 -0.86
N THR A 70 1.13 20.52 -2.00
CA THR A 70 0.32 20.54 -3.22
C THR A 70 0.10 19.11 -3.74
N CYS A 71 -0.90 18.92 -4.60
CA CYS A 71 -1.15 17.61 -5.22
C CYS A 71 0.09 17.09 -5.96
N SER A 72 0.75 17.92 -6.77
CA SER A 72 1.98 17.56 -7.49
C SER A 72 3.11 17.15 -6.54
N ASN A 73 3.27 17.85 -5.41
CA ASN A 73 4.29 17.53 -4.43
C ASN A 73 3.99 16.23 -3.69
N ARG A 74 2.72 15.95 -3.39
CA ARG A 74 2.29 14.66 -2.84
C ARG A 74 2.57 13.53 -3.82
N GLU A 75 2.32 13.75 -5.11
CA GLU A 75 2.55 12.77 -6.16
C GLU A 75 4.02 12.37 -6.28
N ILE A 76 4.93 13.35 -6.41
CA ILE A 76 6.39 13.09 -6.46
C ILE A 76 6.84 12.30 -5.23
N LYS A 77 6.23 12.61 -4.08
CA LYS A 77 6.51 11.91 -2.83
C LYS A 77 5.96 10.49 -2.82
N ALA A 78 4.77 10.24 -3.37
CA ALA A 78 4.20 8.91 -3.56
C ALA A 78 5.08 8.04 -4.47
N ILE A 79 5.54 8.58 -5.61
CA ILE A 79 6.51 7.94 -6.51
C ILE A 79 7.77 7.54 -5.75
N THR A 80 8.31 8.44 -4.93
CA THR A 80 9.50 8.15 -4.11
C THR A 80 9.25 7.03 -3.08
N GLN A 81 8.05 6.96 -2.48
CA GLN A 81 7.69 5.88 -1.55
C GLN A 81 7.52 4.54 -2.27
N GLY A 82 6.79 4.52 -3.39
CA GLY A 82 6.61 3.33 -4.22
C GLY A 82 7.94 2.73 -4.65
N GLN A 83 8.84 3.55 -5.21
CA GLN A 83 10.19 3.11 -5.58
C GLN A 83 10.97 2.52 -4.41
N ARG A 84 10.88 3.14 -3.21
CA ARG A 84 11.60 2.65 -2.04
C ARG A 84 11.07 1.28 -1.59
N ILE A 85 9.76 1.10 -1.58
CA ILE A 85 9.13 -0.16 -1.17
C ILE A 85 9.44 -1.25 -2.19
N PHE A 86 9.34 -0.94 -3.47
CA PHE A 86 9.55 -1.90 -4.55
C PHE A 86 11.02 -2.11 -4.92
N ALA A 87 11.96 -1.37 -4.33
CA ALA A 87 13.39 -1.46 -4.64
C ALA A 87 13.95 -2.88 -4.57
N LYS A 88 13.53 -3.67 -3.56
CA LYS A 88 13.96 -5.07 -3.43
C LYS A 88 13.39 -5.93 -4.56
N THR A 89 12.10 -5.79 -4.87
CA THR A 89 11.41 -6.52 -5.94
C THR A 89 12.01 -6.20 -7.30
N LEU A 90 12.25 -4.92 -7.59
CA LEU A 90 12.91 -4.46 -8.82
C LEU A 90 14.30 -5.06 -8.97
N LYS A 91 15.10 -5.04 -7.89
CA LYS A 91 16.45 -5.63 -7.88
C LYS A 91 16.42 -7.14 -8.11
N ASN A 92 15.52 -7.85 -7.44
CA ASN A 92 15.40 -9.31 -7.54
C ASN A 92 14.92 -9.77 -8.93
N SER A 93 14.07 -8.95 -9.56
CA SER A 93 13.52 -9.23 -10.89
C SER A 93 14.52 -8.96 -12.02
N ARG A 94 15.68 -8.34 -11.72
CA ARG A 94 16.74 -8.00 -12.68
C ARG A 94 16.23 -7.23 -13.90
N VAL A 95 15.23 -6.38 -13.70
CA VAL A 95 14.71 -5.52 -14.77
C VAL A 95 15.73 -4.44 -15.11
N GLN A 96 15.74 -4.02 -16.36
CA GLN A 96 16.58 -2.95 -16.89
C GLN A 96 15.79 -1.68 -17.13
N SER A 97 14.46 -1.74 -17.22
CA SER A 97 13.60 -0.58 -17.48
C SER A 97 12.27 -0.64 -16.73
N LEU A 98 11.88 0.49 -16.15
CA LEU A 98 10.66 0.70 -15.36
C LEU A 98 9.85 1.87 -15.92
N ALA A 99 8.59 1.61 -16.28
CA ALA A 99 7.63 2.68 -16.52
C ALA A 99 7.09 3.20 -15.19
N ILE A 100 6.97 4.53 -15.05
CA ILE A 100 6.32 5.18 -13.91
C ILE A 100 5.11 5.95 -14.46
N ARG A 101 3.91 5.63 -13.97
CA ARG A 101 2.66 6.22 -14.42
C ARG A 101 2.01 7.04 -13.30
N SER A 102 1.49 8.20 -13.67
CA SER A 102 0.79 9.12 -12.75
C SER A 102 -0.21 9.97 -13.53
N ASP A 103 -1.32 10.32 -12.91
CA ASP A 103 -2.32 11.24 -13.45
C ASP A 103 -1.91 12.72 -13.31
N ASN A 104 -0.87 13.01 -12.52
CA ASN A 104 -0.43 14.37 -12.28
C ASN A 104 0.59 14.79 -13.34
N SER A 105 0.09 15.40 -14.42
CA SER A 105 0.92 15.90 -15.53
C SER A 105 2.04 16.86 -15.08
N THR A 106 1.81 17.65 -14.01
CA THR A 106 2.82 18.55 -13.44
C THR A 106 3.94 17.76 -12.78
N ALA A 107 3.63 16.75 -11.97
CA ALA A 107 4.62 15.88 -11.35
C ALA A 107 5.44 15.12 -12.41
N VAL A 108 4.76 14.59 -13.44
CA VAL A 108 5.41 13.93 -14.58
C VAL A 108 6.38 14.89 -15.27
N PHE A 109 5.94 16.13 -15.55
CA PHE A 109 6.78 17.14 -16.17
C PHE A 109 8.00 17.52 -15.31
N ASP A 110 7.78 17.76 -14.02
CA ASP A 110 8.83 18.16 -13.08
C ASP A 110 9.91 17.09 -12.93
N ILE A 111 9.53 15.82 -12.82
CA ILE A 111 10.47 14.69 -12.79
C ILE A 111 11.22 14.57 -14.12
N ARG A 112 10.53 14.64 -15.27
CA ARG A 112 11.20 14.58 -16.59
C ARG A 112 12.25 15.67 -16.77
N LYS A 113 11.95 16.89 -16.30
CA LYS A 113 12.80 18.06 -16.50
C LYS A 113 13.82 18.28 -15.38
N TRP A 114 13.88 17.40 -14.37
CA TRP A 114 14.67 17.62 -13.16
C TRP A 114 14.35 18.94 -12.47
N ARG A 115 13.10 19.42 -12.63
CA ARG A 115 12.66 20.69 -12.08
C ARG A 115 12.11 20.42 -10.69
N ALA A 116 12.85 20.84 -9.67
CA ALA A 116 12.38 20.76 -8.29
C ALA A 116 12.15 22.17 -7.74
N SER A 117 10.99 22.38 -7.12
CA SER A 117 10.89 23.43 -6.10
C SER A 117 11.88 23.14 -4.96
N ILE A 118 12.29 24.16 -4.21
CA ILE A 118 13.26 24.02 -3.10
C ILE A 118 12.85 22.91 -2.13
N SER A 119 11.55 22.76 -1.87
CA SER A 119 10.98 21.77 -0.96
C SER A 119 11.06 20.33 -1.46
N LEU A 120 11.26 20.10 -2.77
CA LEU A 120 11.25 18.77 -3.39
C LEU A 120 12.58 18.36 -4.02
N LYS A 121 13.60 19.23 -3.95
CA LYS A 121 14.94 18.91 -4.47
C LYS A 121 15.46 17.59 -3.90
N LYS A 122 15.11 17.30 -2.63
CA LYS A 122 15.49 16.06 -1.95
C LYS A 122 14.78 14.84 -2.55
N GLU A 123 13.47 14.90 -2.75
CA GLU A 123 12.66 13.81 -3.30
C GLU A 123 13.06 13.46 -4.73
N ILE A 124 13.18 14.47 -5.62
CA ILE A 124 13.62 14.24 -7.01
C ILE A 124 15.04 13.65 -7.03
N LYS A 125 15.96 14.17 -6.22
CA LYS A 125 17.30 13.60 -6.08
C LYS A 125 17.24 12.15 -5.62
N GLN A 126 16.37 11.82 -4.66
CA GLN A 126 16.21 10.46 -4.14
C GLN A 126 15.68 9.50 -5.20
N ILE A 127 14.73 9.93 -6.04
CA ILE A 127 14.22 9.15 -7.18
C ILE A 127 15.41 8.73 -8.07
N HIS A 128 16.19 9.70 -8.52
CA HIS A 128 17.33 9.44 -9.42
C HIS A 128 18.44 8.61 -8.77
N GLN A 129 18.77 8.85 -7.51
CA GLN A 129 19.76 8.05 -6.78
C GLN A 129 19.33 6.59 -6.62
N THR A 130 18.04 6.35 -6.40
CA THR A 130 17.49 4.99 -6.27
C THR A 130 17.59 4.27 -7.61
N ILE A 131 17.23 4.94 -8.69
CA ILE A 131 17.30 4.41 -10.06
C ILE A 131 18.74 4.09 -10.46
N GLU A 132 19.67 5.01 -10.20
CA GLU A 132 21.09 4.83 -10.47
C GLU A 132 21.65 3.64 -9.69
N LYS A 133 21.30 3.51 -8.41
CA LYS A 133 21.73 2.39 -7.57
C LYS A 133 21.16 1.05 -8.03
N LEU A 134 19.96 1.05 -8.60
CA LEU A 134 19.34 -0.16 -9.16
C LEU A 134 19.87 -0.49 -10.57
N GLY A 135 20.50 0.47 -11.27
CA GLY A 135 20.95 0.28 -12.65
C GLY A 135 19.80 0.17 -13.65
N ILE A 136 18.67 0.83 -13.37
CA ILE A 136 17.44 0.74 -14.16
C ILE A 136 17.24 2.03 -14.96
N GLN A 137 16.66 1.94 -16.15
CA GLN A 137 16.14 3.07 -16.91
C GLN A 137 14.71 3.39 -16.48
N ILE A 138 14.36 4.67 -16.34
CA ILE A 138 12.97 5.06 -16.07
C ILE A 138 12.33 5.73 -17.27
N GLN A 139 11.05 5.43 -17.47
CA GLN A 139 10.17 6.13 -18.39
C GLN A 139 8.97 6.63 -17.60
N ILE A 140 8.88 7.93 -17.35
CA ILE A 140 7.72 8.50 -16.65
C ILE A 140 6.69 9.01 -17.65
N THR A 141 5.45 8.59 -17.51
CA THR A 141 4.34 8.89 -18.43
C THR A 141 3.10 9.32 -17.67
N HIS A 142 2.32 10.21 -18.28
CA HIS A 142 1.00 10.57 -17.77
C HIS A 142 0.01 9.44 -18.09
N LEU A 143 -0.82 9.05 -17.11
CA LEU A 143 -1.90 8.09 -17.26
C LEU A 143 -3.22 8.77 -16.87
N PRO A 144 -4.26 8.76 -17.73
CA PRO A 144 -5.58 9.26 -17.37
C PRO A 144 -6.14 8.60 -16.11
N GLY A 145 -6.80 9.37 -15.24
CA GLY A 145 -7.24 8.91 -13.92
C GLY A 145 -8.30 7.81 -13.93
N ASP A 146 -9.08 7.70 -15.00
CA ASP A 146 -10.04 6.62 -15.25
C ASP A 146 -9.36 5.24 -15.41
N GLN A 147 -8.08 5.21 -15.79
CA GLN A 147 -7.29 3.99 -15.87
C GLN A 147 -6.56 3.66 -14.56
N ASN A 148 -6.84 4.40 -13.47
CA ASN A 148 -6.09 4.35 -12.21
C ASN A 148 -6.92 3.84 -11.00
N GLU A 149 -8.00 3.10 -11.26
CA GLU A 149 -9.00 2.74 -10.23
C GLU A 149 -8.42 2.05 -8.99
N ILE A 150 -7.52 1.07 -9.18
CA ILE A 150 -6.89 0.32 -8.08
C ILE A 150 -6.05 1.26 -7.22
N VAL A 151 -5.24 2.12 -7.85
CA VAL A 151 -4.32 3.00 -7.13
C VAL A 151 -5.07 4.14 -6.44
N ASP A 152 -6.16 4.65 -7.04
CA ASP A 152 -7.08 5.59 -6.39
C ASP A 152 -7.80 4.95 -5.18
N ALA A 153 -8.18 3.67 -5.28
CA ALA A 153 -8.71 2.95 -4.12
C ALA A 153 -7.65 2.79 -3.01
N LEU A 154 -6.39 2.47 -3.36
CA LEU A 154 -5.28 2.40 -2.41
C LEU A 154 -4.96 3.76 -1.78
N SER A 155 -5.02 4.85 -2.56
CA SER A 155 -4.75 6.21 -2.07
C SER A 155 -5.84 6.71 -1.11
N ARG A 156 -7.05 6.15 -1.22
CA ARG A 156 -8.22 6.48 -0.38
C ARG A 156 -8.58 5.38 0.62
N LEU A 157 -7.67 4.43 0.86
CA LEU A 157 -7.94 3.30 1.73
C LEU A 157 -8.11 3.74 3.19
N SER A 158 -9.12 3.20 3.86
CA SER A 158 -9.38 3.51 5.27
C SER A 158 -8.38 2.86 6.22
N ARG A 159 -7.87 3.63 7.19
CA ARG A 159 -7.06 3.08 8.30
C ARG A 159 -7.90 2.35 9.35
N THR A 160 -9.17 2.70 9.49
CA THR A 160 -10.01 2.22 10.60
C THR A 160 -10.84 1.00 10.24
N GLY A 161 -10.88 0.60 8.96
CA GLY A 161 -11.69 -0.52 8.52
C GLY A 161 -13.19 -0.31 8.77
N ASP A 162 -13.67 0.93 8.57
CA ASP A 162 -15.07 1.30 8.81
C ASP A 162 -16.02 0.77 7.71
N TYR A 163 -16.07 -0.55 7.55
CA TYR A 163 -16.95 -1.26 6.63
C TYR A 163 -17.37 -2.60 7.23
N LYS A 164 -18.54 -3.08 6.82
CA LYS A 164 -19.14 -4.32 7.32
C LYS A 164 -19.37 -5.30 6.18
N LEU A 165 -19.17 -6.60 6.43
CA LEU A 165 -19.62 -7.63 5.49
C LEU A 165 -21.14 -7.73 5.53
N ASN A 166 -21.79 -7.81 4.37
CA ASN A 166 -23.24 -7.98 4.28
C ASN A 166 -23.68 -9.24 5.07
N GLU A 167 -24.66 -9.06 5.95
CA GLU A 167 -25.09 -10.12 6.87
C GLU A 167 -25.59 -11.37 6.15
N LYS A 168 -26.29 -11.22 5.03
CA LYS A 168 -26.82 -12.37 4.27
C LYS A 168 -25.68 -13.20 3.68
N ILE A 169 -24.66 -12.53 3.13
CA ILE A 169 -23.47 -13.18 2.57
C ILE A 169 -22.68 -13.87 3.69
N PHE A 170 -22.51 -13.19 4.83
CA PHE A 170 -21.89 -13.80 6.01
C PHE A 170 -22.60 -15.10 6.41
N GLN A 171 -23.93 -15.06 6.62
CA GLN A 171 -24.70 -16.24 7.04
C GLN A 171 -24.64 -17.38 6.01
N GLN A 172 -24.72 -17.06 4.72
CA GLN A 172 -24.61 -18.07 3.66
C GLN A 172 -23.23 -18.75 3.65
N LYS A 173 -22.16 -17.96 3.78
CA LYS A 173 -20.78 -18.46 3.70
C LYS A 173 -20.36 -19.16 5.00
N TYR A 174 -20.86 -18.69 6.13
CA TYR A 174 -20.73 -19.31 7.44
C TYR A 174 -21.22 -20.77 7.42
N LEU A 175 -22.39 -21.03 6.83
CA LEU A 175 -22.93 -22.38 6.68
C LEU A 175 -22.07 -23.28 5.78
N GLN A 176 -21.32 -22.73 4.83
CA GLN A 176 -20.49 -23.50 3.89
C GLN A 176 -19.17 -23.96 4.50
N MET A 177 -18.62 -23.22 5.46
CA MET A 177 -17.31 -23.52 6.04
C MET A 177 -17.36 -24.56 7.17
N ASN A 178 -18.53 -24.84 7.74
CA ASN A 178 -18.71 -25.75 8.89
C ASN A 178 -17.77 -25.45 10.08
N LEU A 179 -17.41 -24.17 10.26
CA LEU A 179 -16.58 -23.65 11.35
C LEU A 179 -17.44 -22.75 12.25
N ASN A 180 -17.20 -22.78 13.55
CA ASN A 180 -17.96 -22.03 14.55
C ASN A 180 -17.05 -21.02 15.28
N PRO A 181 -16.73 -19.86 14.66
CA PRO A 181 -15.90 -18.84 15.29
C PRO A 181 -16.57 -18.32 16.58
N THR A 182 -15.80 -18.29 17.66
CA THR A 182 -16.29 -17.96 19.00
C THR A 182 -16.14 -16.48 19.34
N ILE A 183 -15.22 -15.79 18.66
CA ILE A 183 -14.88 -14.39 18.94
C ILE A 183 -14.60 -13.62 17.66
N ASN A 184 -15.04 -12.35 17.62
CA ASN A 184 -14.71 -11.43 16.55
C ASN A 184 -13.57 -10.48 16.94
N LEU A 185 -12.51 -10.44 16.14
CA LEU A 185 -11.36 -9.57 16.40
C LEU A 185 -11.31 -8.40 15.42
N PHE A 186 -10.89 -7.25 15.93
CA PHE A 186 -10.65 -6.01 15.18
C PHE A 186 -11.92 -5.28 14.68
N LEU A 187 -13.08 -5.53 15.29
CA LEU A 187 -14.33 -4.84 14.95
C LEU A 187 -14.67 -3.68 15.89
N GLN A 188 -15.46 -2.74 15.35
CA GLN A 188 -16.16 -1.72 16.12
C GLN A 188 -17.59 -2.19 16.40
N HIS A 189 -18.19 -1.72 17.51
CA HIS A 189 -19.50 -2.20 18.02
C HIS A 189 -20.59 -2.35 16.94
N PHE A 190 -20.71 -1.40 16.02
CA PHE A 190 -21.77 -1.38 15.00
C PHE A 190 -21.54 -2.34 13.83
N ASN A 191 -20.34 -2.92 13.71
CA ASN A 191 -19.96 -3.83 12.62
C ASN A 191 -19.96 -5.31 13.04
N ASN A 192 -20.38 -5.60 14.27
CA ASN A 192 -20.22 -6.91 14.87
C ASN A 192 -21.26 -7.92 14.35
N LEU A 193 -20.79 -9.13 14.02
CA LEU A 193 -21.59 -10.24 13.52
C LEU A 193 -21.66 -11.42 14.52
N LEU A 194 -20.88 -11.36 15.61
CA LEU A 194 -20.85 -12.38 16.67
C LEU A 194 -21.14 -11.72 18.03
N PRO A 195 -21.67 -12.41 19.04
CA PRO A 195 -21.97 -11.78 20.33
C PRO A 195 -20.73 -11.25 21.07
N ILE A 196 -19.58 -11.90 20.87
CA ILE A 196 -18.33 -11.64 21.58
C ILE A 196 -17.33 -11.01 20.61
N PHE A 197 -16.77 -9.84 20.97
CA PHE A 197 -15.78 -9.17 20.15
C PHE A 197 -14.74 -8.37 20.93
N MET A 198 -13.57 -8.20 20.31
CA MET A 198 -12.49 -7.31 20.75
C MET A 198 -12.23 -6.22 19.71
N SER A 199 -11.95 -5.02 20.18
CA SER A 199 -11.69 -3.85 19.34
C SER A 199 -10.25 -3.37 19.49
N ILE A 200 -9.80 -2.54 18.54
CA ILE A 200 -8.49 -1.86 18.62
C ILE A 200 -8.56 -0.67 19.57
N THR A 201 -9.71 0.00 19.60
CA THR A 201 -9.94 1.23 20.37
C THR A 201 -11.17 1.05 21.24
N ARG A 202 -11.12 1.62 22.45
CA ARG A 202 -12.25 1.61 23.38
C ARG A 202 -13.54 2.10 22.71
N GLY A 203 -14.59 1.32 22.87
CA GLY A 203 -15.95 1.53 22.41
C GLY A 203 -16.94 1.17 23.50
N HIS A 204 -17.99 0.45 23.12
CA HIS A 204 -19.01 -0.05 24.03
C HIS A 204 -19.35 -1.49 23.63
N GLY A 205 -19.47 -2.40 24.60
CA GLY A 205 -19.82 -3.80 24.35
C GLY A 205 -18.65 -4.74 24.01
N GLU A 206 -17.42 -4.25 23.80
CA GLU A 206 -16.26 -5.13 23.65
C GLU A 206 -15.89 -5.85 24.95
N ILE A 207 -15.44 -7.10 24.86
CA ILE A 207 -14.96 -7.86 26.03
C ILE A 207 -13.54 -7.47 26.44
N ALA A 208 -12.75 -6.95 25.49
CA ALA A 208 -11.43 -6.40 25.71
C ALA A 208 -11.05 -5.39 24.62
N ILE A 209 -10.18 -4.46 24.98
CA ILE A 209 -9.52 -3.53 24.06
C ILE A 209 -8.13 -4.05 23.70
N ASP A 210 -7.60 -3.57 22.59
CA ASP A 210 -6.26 -3.89 22.09
C ASP A 210 -6.10 -5.40 21.82
N ALA A 211 -6.88 -5.88 20.85
CA ALA A 211 -6.92 -7.29 20.47
C ALA A 211 -5.53 -7.91 20.21
N LEU A 212 -4.53 -7.13 19.80
CA LEU A 212 -3.15 -7.62 19.56
C LEU A 212 -2.42 -8.01 20.85
N ASN A 213 -2.72 -7.33 21.96
CA ASN A 213 -2.10 -7.59 23.26
C ASN A 213 -2.86 -8.64 24.10
N GLN A 214 -4.01 -9.11 23.62
CA GLN A 214 -4.77 -10.19 24.26
C GLN A 214 -4.31 -11.57 23.77
N THR A 215 -4.49 -12.61 24.60
CA THR A 215 -4.30 -14.00 24.18
C THR A 215 -5.47 -14.46 23.31
N TRP A 216 -5.19 -15.19 22.23
CA TRP A 216 -6.20 -15.76 21.35
C TRP A 216 -6.35 -17.28 21.52
N LYS A 217 -5.47 -17.88 22.33
CA LYS A 217 -5.51 -19.31 22.67
C LYS A 217 -6.88 -19.74 23.21
N LYS A 218 -7.33 -20.94 22.78
CA LYS A 218 -8.61 -21.60 23.11
C LYS A 218 -9.86 -21.05 22.41
N GLU A 219 -9.73 -20.03 21.59
CA GLU A 219 -10.81 -19.49 20.77
C GLU A 219 -10.58 -19.85 19.30
N LEU A 220 -11.64 -19.83 18.49
CA LEU A 220 -11.53 -19.81 17.04
C LEU A 220 -11.89 -18.38 16.57
N PRO A 221 -10.90 -17.49 16.43
CA PRO A 221 -11.19 -16.10 16.10
C PRO A 221 -11.60 -15.92 14.64
N TRP A 222 -12.64 -15.11 14.45
CA TRP A 222 -12.95 -14.45 13.20
C TRP A 222 -12.23 -13.10 13.14
N ILE A 223 -11.31 -12.93 12.21
CA ILE A 223 -10.39 -11.80 12.14
C ILE A 223 -10.66 -10.98 10.89
N ARG A 224 -10.98 -9.69 11.09
CA ARG A 224 -11.08 -8.71 10.02
C ARG A 224 -10.21 -7.49 10.36
N PRO A 225 -8.88 -7.61 10.27
CA PRO A 225 -8.02 -6.54 10.70
C PRO A 225 -8.04 -5.40 9.69
N PRO A 226 -7.86 -4.14 10.14
CA PRO A 226 -7.46 -3.09 9.25
C PRO A 226 -6.23 -3.51 8.45
N ILE A 227 -6.24 -3.18 7.17
CA ILE A 227 -5.22 -3.64 6.21
C ILE A 227 -3.76 -3.43 6.66
N PRO A 228 -3.39 -2.31 7.31
CA PRO A 228 -2.02 -2.13 7.82
C PRO A 228 -1.59 -3.14 8.90
N LEU A 229 -2.53 -3.84 9.54
CA LEU A 229 -2.27 -4.76 10.64
C LEU A 229 -2.13 -6.22 10.19
N PHE A 230 -2.38 -6.56 8.91
CA PHE A 230 -2.25 -7.93 8.41
C PHE A 230 -0.93 -8.61 8.78
N PRO A 231 0.26 -7.99 8.56
CA PRO A 231 1.53 -8.64 8.91
C PRO A 231 1.65 -9.00 10.40
N VAL A 232 1.17 -8.11 11.28
CA VAL A 232 1.24 -8.32 12.73
C VAL A 232 0.26 -9.41 13.17
N VAL A 233 -0.92 -9.46 12.54
CA VAL A 233 -1.94 -10.49 12.79
C VAL A 233 -1.44 -11.87 12.38
N LEU A 234 -0.89 -12.01 11.17
CA LEU A 234 -0.34 -13.28 10.69
C LEU A 234 0.81 -13.77 11.59
N MET A 235 1.71 -12.86 11.96
CA MET A 235 2.79 -13.16 12.90
C MET A 235 2.24 -13.69 14.24
N LYS A 236 1.19 -13.06 14.79
CA LYS A 236 0.58 -13.48 16.05
C LYS A 236 -0.12 -14.83 15.96
N ILE A 237 -0.82 -15.12 14.85
CA ILE A 237 -1.44 -16.44 14.62
C ILE A 237 -0.37 -17.54 14.65
N ARG A 238 0.76 -17.29 13.96
CA ARG A 238 1.91 -18.20 13.97
C ARG A 238 2.53 -18.33 15.35
N GLU A 239 2.79 -17.23 16.05
CA GLU A 239 3.43 -17.27 17.38
C GLU A 239 2.55 -17.98 18.43
N GLU A 240 1.23 -17.80 18.36
CA GLU A 240 0.30 -18.47 19.27
C GLU A 240 -0.12 -19.87 18.83
N GLN A 241 0.21 -20.27 17.59
CA GLN A 241 -0.12 -21.56 17.00
C GLN A 241 -1.62 -21.86 17.09
N ILE A 242 -2.44 -20.92 16.61
CA ILE A 242 -3.90 -21.04 16.61
C ILE A 242 -4.44 -21.21 15.19
N GLU A 243 -5.63 -21.80 15.10
CA GLU A 243 -6.44 -21.71 13.89
C GLU A 243 -7.27 -20.42 13.93
N ALA A 244 -7.43 -19.75 12.79
CA ALA A 244 -8.19 -18.51 12.70
C ALA A 244 -8.88 -18.39 11.35
N MET A 245 -10.06 -17.76 11.34
CA MET A 245 -10.77 -17.40 10.12
C MET A 245 -10.47 -15.94 9.79
N ILE A 246 -9.73 -15.69 8.71
CA ILE A 246 -9.33 -14.33 8.34
C ILE A 246 -10.04 -13.91 7.06
N ILE A 247 -10.67 -12.73 7.06
CA ILE A 247 -11.09 -12.09 5.81
C ILE A 247 -9.95 -11.22 5.32
N VAL A 248 -9.46 -11.52 4.12
CA VAL A 248 -8.46 -10.71 3.42
C VAL A 248 -8.99 -10.28 2.06
N PRO A 249 -8.60 -9.09 1.56
CA PRO A 249 -8.77 -8.81 0.14
C PRO A 249 -7.84 -9.71 -0.69
N LEU A 250 -8.30 -10.18 -1.85
CA LEU A 250 -7.52 -11.06 -2.74
C LEU A 250 -6.46 -10.26 -3.49
N TRP A 251 -5.37 -9.95 -2.79
CA TRP A 251 -4.30 -9.08 -3.25
C TRP A 251 -3.00 -9.85 -3.41
N THR A 252 -2.88 -10.58 -4.52
CA THR A 252 -1.72 -11.43 -4.82
C THR A 252 -0.39 -10.65 -4.80
N GLY A 253 -0.41 -9.36 -5.13
CA GLY A 253 0.75 -8.47 -5.06
C GLY A 253 1.08 -7.93 -3.66
N TRP A 254 0.42 -8.34 -2.57
CA TRP A 254 0.83 -7.88 -1.24
C TRP A 254 1.89 -8.77 -0.62
N ILE A 255 2.82 -8.16 0.11
CA ILE A 255 3.97 -8.85 0.72
C ILE A 255 3.52 -9.98 1.66
N TRP A 256 2.36 -9.84 2.32
CA TRP A 256 1.81 -10.85 3.22
C TRP A 256 0.99 -11.94 2.52
N TYR A 257 0.66 -11.80 1.24
CA TYR A 257 -0.24 -12.75 0.55
C TYR A 257 0.40 -14.14 0.42
N THR A 258 1.66 -14.21 0.00
CA THR A 258 2.39 -15.49 -0.12
C THR A 258 2.49 -16.21 1.22
N GLU A 259 2.66 -15.46 2.31
CA GLU A 259 2.69 -16.03 3.67
C GLU A 259 1.33 -16.63 4.04
N LEU A 260 0.25 -15.89 3.78
CA LEU A 260 -1.11 -16.38 3.99
C LEU A 260 -1.41 -17.64 3.17
N GLU A 261 -1.04 -17.66 1.89
CA GLU A 261 -1.30 -18.78 0.99
C GLU A 261 -0.58 -20.06 1.43
N ASN A 262 0.66 -19.94 1.91
CA ASN A 262 1.43 -21.09 2.41
C ASN A 262 0.89 -21.66 3.72
N GLU A 263 0.26 -20.85 4.57
CA GLU A 263 -0.32 -21.27 5.86
C GLU A 263 -1.81 -21.60 5.77
N ASN A 264 -2.43 -21.42 4.60
CA ASN A 264 -3.84 -21.61 4.40
C ASN A 264 -4.23 -23.09 4.39
N VAL A 265 -5.21 -23.46 5.23
CA VAL A 265 -5.82 -24.80 5.23
C VAL A 265 -7.02 -24.86 4.29
N GLN A 266 -7.83 -23.79 4.26
CA GLN A 266 -9.07 -23.71 3.49
C GLN A 266 -9.41 -22.26 3.16
N SER A 267 -9.74 -21.98 1.89
CA SER A 267 -10.17 -20.66 1.42
C SER A 267 -11.53 -20.69 0.74
N LEU A 268 -12.27 -19.58 0.83
CA LEU A 268 -13.54 -19.38 0.13
C LEU A 268 -13.59 -17.96 -0.46
N MET A 269 -13.88 -17.88 -1.76
CA MET A 269 -14.11 -16.59 -2.41
C MET A 269 -15.47 -16.03 -1.97
N LEU A 270 -15.46 -14.81 -1.42
CA LEU A 270 -16.67 -14.13 -0.94
C LEU A 270 -17.38 -13.35 -2.05
N GLY A 271 -16.64 -12.77 -2.99
CA GLY A 271 -17.15 -11.92 -4.06
C GLY A 271 -16.37 -10.61 -4.16
N TRP A 272 -16.85 -9.67 -4.99
CA TRP A 272 -16.22 -8.36 -5.12
C TRP A 272 -16.53 -7.47 -3.92
N SER A 273 -15.54 -6.68 -3.49
CA SER A 273 -15.65 -5.82 -2.29
C SER A 273 -16.87 -4.89 -2.32
N ASN A 274 -17.23 -4.34 -3.48
CA ASN A 274 -18.40 -3.46 -3.66
C ASN A 274 -19.75 -4.20 -3.59
N GLU A 275 -19.78 -5.52 -3.76
CA GLU A 275 -20.98 -6.35 -3.65
C GLU A 275 -21.16 -6.89 -2.24
N ILE A 276 -20.03 -7.16 -1.55
CA ILE A 276 -20.06 -7.87 -0.26
C ILE A 276 -19.87 -6.94 0.94
N LEU A 277 -19.28 -5.76 0.76
CA LEU A 277 -19.01 -4.82 1.85
C LEU A 277 -19.94 -3.61 1.80
N GLU A 278 -20.46 -3.25 2.97
CA GLU A 278 -21.23 -2.06 3.21
C GLU A 278 -20.32 -0.99 3.83
N PRO A 279 -20.13 0.18 3.18
CA PRO A 279 -19.29 1.24 3.72
C PRO A 279 -19.95 1.89 4.94
N GLY A 280 -19.19 2.06 6.01
CA GLY A 280 -19.62 2.79 7.20
C GLY A 280 -19.66 4.31 6.99
N THR A 281 -20.31 5.00 7.93
CA THR A 281 -20.55 6.45 7.85
C THR A 281 -19.27 7.27 7.76
N SER A 282 -18.17 6.88 8.42
CA SER A 282 -16.89 7.61 8.34
C SER A 282 -16.26 7.48 6.96
N LEU A 283 -16.37 6.29 6.36
CA LEU A 283 -15.85 5.97 5.04
C LEU A 283 -16.53 6.85 3.98
N ILE A 284 -17.86 6.95 4.03
CA ILE A 284 -18.67 7.82 3.15
C ILE A 284 -18.33 9.29 3.37
N LYS A 285 -18.37 9.79 4.62
CA LYS A 285 -18.13 11.21 4.93
C LYS A 285 -16.73 11.70 4.51
N LYS A 286 -15.74 10.82 4.53
CA LYS A 286 -14.34 11.15 4.19
C LYS A 286 -13.99 10.86 2.73
N ASN A 287 -14.95 10.42 1.92
CA ASN A 287 -14.72 10.01 0.53
C ASN A 287 -13.58 8.98 0.40
N LEU A 288 -13.55 8.04 1.34
CA LEU A 288 -12.63 6.91 1.35
C LEU A 288 -13.21 5.78 0.49
N LYS A 289 -12.38 4.85 0.04
CA LYS A 289 -12.80 3.70 -0.76
C LYS A 289 -12.72 2.40 0.04
N LEU A 290 -13.59 1.46 -0.33
CA LEU A 290 -13.47 0.07 0.08
C LEU A 290 -12.16 -0.51 -0.48
N PRO A 291 -11.61 -1.57 0.15
CA PRO A 291 -10.47 -2.28 -0.41
C PRO A 291 -10.78 -2.74 -1.85
N PRO A 292 -9.92 -2.46 -2.85
CA PRO A 292 -10.10 -2.97 -4.21
C PRO A 292 -10.15 -4.51 -4.27
#